data_AF-A0A8T3LL72-F1
#
_entry.id   AF-A0A8T3LL72-F1
#
_cell.length_a   1.000
_cell.length_b   1.000
_cell.length_c   1.000
_cell.angle_alpha   90.00
_cell.angle_beta   90.00
_cell.angle_gamma   90.00
#
_symmetry.space_group_name_H-M   'P 1'
#
loop_
_entity.id
_entity.type
_entity.pdbx_description
1 polymer ?
#
loop_
_entity_poly.entity_id
_entity_poly.type
_entity_poly.pdbx_seq_one_letter_code
_entity_poly.pdbx_strand_id
1 'polypeptide(L)'
;PGARASAPLTGGTFAPARPGGNFAALLSYGDVTVGGIGTTTYVCNGRALAFGHPAFFTGRSAMGANDADALAIVPGLIGSFKLANITDPLGRVDQDRLAGLRAKLGVAPRLIPITSSMTALDLGITREGRTDVTAPSFLPVLSRFHLYANFDSVVDAIGPGGSKLRWTIKGRRGNGDPFELTRGNRYASREDIAFFSVQDLSNDLATILDNPFENVKFDGVEIDADVTDAYRVYVLETVKISKNGGPFTERTTLRLRVNDQVVIRASLRQFRGETRKVDLAFTVRPDAIGDGSLIIGRNEFDFPWPGSDPTPGDDFDGMLAALDGQARNDDLSARLQTFGPTGVQETMLGKKRLDQVISGLIEIPTVVTP
;
A
#
# COMPACT_ATOMS: atom_id res chain seq x y z
N PRO A 1 11.60 19.08 9.26
CA PRO A 1 11.17 18.40 10.51
C PRO A 1 9.98 19.11 11.17
N GLY A 2 8.76 18.58 10.97
CA GLY A 2 7.61 18.99 11.79
C GLY A 2 7.79 18.52 13.24
N ALA A 3 7.16 19.21 14.19
CA ALA A 3 7.15 18.80 15.58
C ALA A 3 6.60 17.36 15.70
N ARG A 4 7.43 16.43 16.19
CA ARG A 4 7.00 15.05 16.46
C ARG A 4 6.19 15.04 17.75
N ALA A 5 4.89 14.76 17.66
CA ALA A 5 4.12 14.48 18.85
C ALA A 5 4.46 13.06 19.33
N SER A 6 4.75 12.92 20.62
CA SER A 6 4.90 11.61 21.24
C SER A 6 3.53 11.06 21.63
N ALA A 7 3.29 9.79 21.33
CA ALA A 7 2.04 9.15 21.73
C ALA A 7 1.93 9.06 23.26
N PRO A 8 0.73 9.18 23.85
CA PRO A 8 0.51 8.84 25.24
C PRO A 8 0.91 7.39 25.52
N LEU A 9 1.78 7.18 26.51
CA LEU A 9 2.08 5.85 27.03
C LEU A 9 0.92 5.36 27.90
N THR A 10 0.61 4.07 27.83
CA THR A 10 -0.34 3.41 28.75
C THR A 10 0.13 3.60 30.19
N GLY A 11 -0.70 4.24 31.03
CA GLY A 11 -0.34 4.56 32.42
C GLY A 11 0.39 5.91 32.60
N GLY A 12 0.57 6.69 31.52
CA GLY A 12 1.12 8.05 31.59
C GLY A 12 0.16 9.05 32.26
N THR A 13 0.74 10.15 32.75
CA THR A 13 -0.01 11.30 33.28
C THR A 13 -0.75 12.04 32.17
N PHE A 14 -2.04 12.31 32.39
CA PHE A 14 -2.85 13.14 31.49
C PHE A 14 -2.94 14.57 32.03
N ALA A 15 -2.77 15.55 31.16
CA ALA A 15 -2.94 16.95 31.52
C ALA A 15 -4.43 17.29 31.70
N PRO A 16 -4.77 18.26 32.58
CA PRO A 16 -6.13 18.71 32.75
C PRO A 16 -6.57 19.61 31.58
N ALA A 17 -7.58 19.18 30.83
CA ALA A 17 -8.23 20.03 29.83
C ALA A 17 -8.97 21.21 30.50
N ARG A 18 -8.99 22.39 29.86
CA ARG A 18 -9.65 23.60 30.37
C ARG A 18 -10.50 24.27 29.29
N PRO A 19 -11.73 24.73 29.60
CA PRO A 19 -12.51 25.55 28.66
C PRO A 19 -11.71 26.77 28.17
N GLY A 20 -11.77 27.06 26.87
CA GLY A 20 -10.99 28.10 26.20
C GLY A 20 -9.53 27.71 25.87
N GLY A 21 -9.04 26.60 26.41
CA GLY A 21 -7.70 26.07 26.11
C GLY A 21 -7.59 25.50 24.70
N ASN A 22 -6.37 25.17 24.28
CA ASN A 22 -6.17 24.48 23.01
C ASN A 22 -6.64 23.03 23.09
N PHE A 23 -6.81 22.42 21.92
CA PHE A 23 -7.14 21.00 21.80
C PHE A 23 -6.61 20.47 20.48
N ALA A 24 -5.87 19.38 20.51
CA ALA A 24 -5.39 18.68 19.32
C ALA A 24 -6.08 17.31 19.19
N ALA A 25 -6.72 17.08 18.05
CA ALA A 25 -7.31 15.81 17.67
C ALA A 25 -6.38 15.10 16.67
N LEU A 26 -5.77 14.00 17.10
CA LEU A 26 -4.64 13.39 16.39
C LEU A 26 -5.04 12.05 15.78
N LEU A 27 -4.73 11.87 14.49
CA LEU A 27 -4.86 10.63 13.74
C LEU A 27 -3.62 9.74 13.89
N SER A 28 -2.45 10.35 14.11
CA SER A 28 -1.19 9.63 14.32
C SER A 28 -0.17 10.43 15.13
N TYR A 29 0.81 9.69 15.66
CA TYR A 29 1.98 10.18 16.38
C TYR A 29 3.27 9.62 15.75
N GLY A 30 4.43 10.16 16.14
CA GLY A 30 5.74 9.68 15.70
C GLY A 30 6.27 10.41 14.47
N ASP A 31 6.92 9.68 13.55
CA ASP A 31 7.53 10.26 12.34
C ASP A 31 6.51 11.00 11.47
N VAL A 32 5.27 10.49 11.41
CA VAL A 32 4.15 11.13 10.74
C VAL A 32 3.10 11.47 11.77
N THR A 33 3.10 12.72 12.23
CA THR A 33 2.08 13.27 13.14
C THR A 33 1.04 14.01 12.32
N VAL A 34 -0.21 13.54 12.34
CA VAL A 34 -1.34 14.18 11.64
C VAL A 34 -2.44 14.46 12.63
N GLY A 35 -2.99 15.67 12.59
CA GLY A 35 -4.11 16.05 13.44
C GLY A 35 -4.61 17.47 13.17
N GLY A 36 -5.77 17.77 13.75
CA GLY A 36 -6.36 19.11 13.75
C GLY A 36 -6.18 19.80 15.09
N ILE A 37 -5.94 21.11 15.07
CA ILE A 37 -5.83 21.94 16.28
C ILE A 37 -7.03 22.89 16.36
N GLY A 38 -7.68 22.91 17.52
CA GLY A 38 -8.87 23.71 17.79
C GLY A 38 -8.86 24.25 19.22
N THR A 39 -10.04 24.32 19.82
CA THR A 39 -10.26 24.87 21.16
C THR A 39 -11.08 23.88 21.98
N THR A 40 -10.73 23.70 23.25
CA THR A 40 -11.58 23.02 24.22
C THR A 40 -12.74 23.95 24.56
N THR A 41 -13.95 23.61 24.16
CA THR A 41 -15.15 24.44 24.34
C THR A 41 -15.71 24.30 25.76
N TYR A 42 -15.79 23.07 26.26
CA TYR A 42 -16.39 22.79 27.56
C TYR A 42 -15.81 21.51 28.18
N VAL A 43 -15.72 21.43 29.50
CA VAL A 43 -15.24 20.25 30.23
C VAL A 43 -16.22 19.91 31.34
N CYS A 44 -16.69 18.66 31.37
CA CYS A 44 -17.64 18.19 32.37
C CYS A 44 -17.60 16.66 32.50
N ASN A 45 -17.66 16.15 33.73
CA ASN A 45 -17.77 14.72 34.04
C ASN A 45 -16.76 13.83 33.29
N GLY A 46 -15.47 14.20 33.36
CA GLY A 46 -14.37 13.46 32.72
C GLY A 46 -14.38 13.50 31.19
N ARG A 47 -15.12 14.45 30.60
CA ARG A 47 -15.22 14.62 29.14
C ARG A 47 -14.92 16.05 28.75
N ALA A 48 -14.39 16.23 27.55
CA ALA A 48 -14.25 17.52 26.90
C ALA A 48 -15.11 17.56 25.63
N LEU A 49 -15.77 18.69 25.40
CA LEU A 49 -16.26 19.10 24.10
C LEU A 49 -15.22 20.04 23.52
N ALA A 50 -14.83 19.80 22.28
CA ALA A 50 -13.81 20.58 21.60
C ALA A 50 -14.26 20.91 20.19
N PHE A 51 -13.65 21.96 19.63
CA PHE A 51 -14.02 22.54 18.35
C PHE A 51 -15.45 23.10 18.36
N GLY A 52 -15.87 23.65 17.23
CA GLY A 52 -17.27 24.01 16.93
C GLY A 52 -17.72 23.42 15.59
N HIS A 53 -16.96 22.46 15.07
CA HIS A 53 -17.13 21.81 13.78
C HIS A 53 -16.35 20.48 13.83
N PRO A 54 -16.61 19.54 12.91
CA PRO A 54 -15.87 18.28 12.85
C PRO A 54 -14.42 18.52 12.46
N ALA A 55 -13.53 17.64 12.91
CA ALA A 55 -12.15 17.64 12.47
C ALA A 55 -11.99 16.84 11.18
N PHE A 56 -12.56 15.62 11.12
CA PHE A 56 -12.41 14.70 10.00
C PHE A 56 -13.71 13.98 9.60
N PHE A 57 -14.85 14.35 10.19
CA PHE A 57 -16.16 13.72 9.97
C PHE A 57 -16.20 12.20 10.25
N THR A 58 -15.38 11.72 11.18
CA THR A 58 -15.25 10.27 11.46
C THR A 58 -16.46 9.67 12.18
N GLY A 59 -17.40 10.48 12.68
CA GLY A 59 -18.57 10.00 13.40
C GLY A 59 -18.18 9.42 14.76
N ARG A 60 -18.12 8.09 14.86
CA ARG A 60 -17.53 7.41 16.02
C ARG A 60 -16.02 7.34 15.82
N SER A 61 -15.26 7.96 16.72
CA SER A 61 -13.83 8.13 16.54
C SER A 61 -13.00 7.39 17.60
N ALA A 62 -11.70 7.32 17.35
CA ALA A 62 -10.70 6.83 18.30
C ALA A 62 -9.43 7.69 18.30
N MET A 63 -9.51 8.92 17.76
CA MET A 63 -8.38 9.84 17.68
C MET A 63 -7.77 10.14 19.05
N GLY A 64 -6.47 10.40 19.07
CA GLY A 64 -5.81 10.98 20.22
C GLY A 64 -6.37 12.35 20.56
N ALA A 65 -6.50 12.65 21.85
CA ALA A 65 -6.77 13.99 22.35
C ALA A 65 -5.55 14.48 23.12
N ASN A 66 -4.98 15.61 22.69
CA ASN A 66 -3.83 16.25 23.31
C ASN A 66 -4.10 17.74 23.55
N ASP A 67 -3.34 18.34 24.44
CA ASP A 67 -3.23 19.79 24.52
C ASP A 67 -2.27 20.30 23.43
N ALA A 68 -2.21 21.62 23.25
CA ALA A 68 -1.27 22.24 22.34
C ALA A 68 -0.89 23.65 22.79
N ASP A 69 0.29 24.11 22.38
CA ASP A 69 0.76 25.48 22.57
C ASP A 69 0.65 26.25 21.26
N ALA A 70 -0.33 27.15 21.18
CA ALA A 70 -0.53 28.00 20.01
C ALA A 70 0.60 29.03 19.90
N LEU A 71 1.31 29.00 18.79
CA LEU A 71 2.39 29.91 18.45
C LEU A 71 1.87 31.15 17.71
N ALA A 72 0.95 30.93 16.78
CA ALA A 72 0.36 32.00 15.97
C ALA A 72 -1.01 31.62 15.43
N ILE A 73 -1.81 32.64 15.10
CA ILE A 73 -2.96 32.49 14.20
C ILE A 73 -2.49 32.88 12.80
N VAL A 74 -2.52 31.93 11.88
CA VAL A 74 -2.11 32.13 10.49
C VAL A 74 -3.35 32.49 9.66
N PRO A 75 -3.38 33.67 9.02
CA PRO A 75 -4.44 34.02 8.08
C PRO A 75 -4.37 33.09 6.86
N GLY A 76 -5.51 32.56 6.42
CA GLY A 76 -5.58 31.68 5.26
C GLY A 76 -6.77 32.01 4.36
N LEU A 77 -6.61 31.75 3.05
CA LEU A 77 -7.65 31.97 2.04
C LEU A 77 -8.93 31.16 2.30
N ILE A 78 -8.81 30.02 2.96
CA ILE A 78 -9.91 29.09 3.28
C ILE A 78 -10.26 29.10 4.77
N GLY A 79 -9.83 30.13 5.50
CA GLY A 79 -10.00 30.27 6.94
C GLY A 79 -8.67 30.46 7.67
N SER A 80 -8.72 31.13 8.83
CA SER A 80 -7.56 31.24 9.71
C SER A 80 -7.36 29.95 10.51
N PHE A 81 -6.10 29.57 10.78
CA PHE A 81 -5.79 28.37 11.56
C PHE A 81 -4.74 28.64 12.64
N LYS A 82 -4.70 27.78 13.66
CA LYS A 82 -3.67 27.81 14.71
C LYS A 82 -2.42 27.08 14.23
N LEU A 83 -1.28 27.74 14.22
CA LEU A 83 0.03 27.09 14.21
C LEU A 83 0.39 26.79 15.66
N ALA A 84 0.51 25.52 16.03
CA ALA A 84 0.74 25.11 17.42
C ALA A 84 1.68 23.91 17.53
N ASN A 85 2.38 23.82 18.65
CA ASN A 85 3.08 22.60 19.05
C ASN A 85 2.11 21.70 19.82
N ILE A 86 2.06 20.42 19.47
CA ILE A 86 1.28 19.43 20.23
C ILE A 86 2.02 19.11 21.52
N THR A 87 1.30 19.08 22.63
CA THR A 87 1.86 18.83 23.96
C THR A 87 1.19 17.62 24.62
N ASP A 88 0.89 17.71 25.91
CA ASP A 88 0.53 16.58 26.75
C ASP A 88 -0.77 15.90 26.33
N PRO A 89 -0.89 14.57 26.53
CA PRO A 89 -2.13 13.87 26.25
C PRO A 89 -3.23 14.26 27.23
N LEU A 90 -4.44 14.41 26.69
CA LEU A 90 -5.68 14.64 27.44
C LEU A 90 -6.52 13.37 27.51
N GLY A 91 -6.51 12.54 26.48
CA GLY A 91 -7.29 11.30 26.40
C GLY A 91 -7.57 10.86 24.96
N ARG A 92 -8.83 10.51 24.68
CA ARG A 92 -9.26 10.00 23.36
C ARG A 92 -10.53 10.69 22.90
N VAL A 93 -10.53 11.19 21.68
CA VAL A 93 -11.74 11.64 20.97
C VAL A 93 -12.57 10.42 20.59
N ASP A 94 -13.80 10.35 21.08
CA ASP A 94 -14.72 9.24 20.82
C ASP A 94 -15.90 9.61 19.91
N GLN A 95 -16.11 10.91 19.64
CA GLN A 95 -17.04 11.41 18.64
C GLN A 95 -16.45 12.59 17.86
N ASP A 96 -16.72 12.60 16.55
CA ASP A 96 -16.36 13.66 15.61
C ASP A 96 -17.57 13.90 14.69
N ARG A 97 -18.36 14.92 15.02
CA ARG A 97 -19.70 15.16 14.47
C ARG A 97 -19.78 16.58 13.94
N LEU A 98 -20.86 16.89 13.21
CA LEU A 98 -21.11 18.21 12.63
C LEU A 98 -20.99 19.36 13.67
N ALA A 99 -21.41 19.12 14.92
CA ALA A 99 -21.35 20.13 15.98
C ALA A 99 -19.97 20.28 16.64
N GLY A 100 -19.03 19.35 16.42
CA GLY A 100 -17.74 19.32 17.10
C GLY A 100 -17.30 17.93 17.55
N LEU A 101 -16.30 17.92 18.41
CA LEU A 101 -15.68 16.73 18.97
C LEU A 101 -16.13 16.48 20.40
N ARG A 102 -16.17 15.20 20.79
CA ARG A 102 -16.21 14.78 22.19
C ARG A 102 -15.00 13.91 22.48
N ALA A 103 -14.32 14.20 23.58
CA ALA A 103 -13.24 13.38 24.10
C ALA A 103 -13.54 12.86 25.50
N LYS A 104 -13.10 11.62 25.75
CA LYS A 104 -13.01 11.01 27.08
C LYS A 104 -11.62 11.32 27.63
N LEU A 105 -11.57 12.11 28.70
CA LEU A 105 -10.32 12.50 29.35
C LEU A 105 -9.77 11.34 30.18
N GLY A 106 -8.45 11.22 30.25
CA GLY A 106 -7.77 10.15 31.01
C GLY A 106 -7.81 8.76 30.37
N VAL A 107 -8.34 8.64 29.14
CA VAL A 107 -8.45 7.36 28.41
C VAL A 107 -7.59 7.43 27.16
N ALA A 108 -6.52 6.65 27.09
CA ALA A 108 -5.66 6.61 25.90
C ALA A 108 -6.37 6.02 24.67
N PRO A 109 -6.03 6.49 23.45
CA PRO A 109 -6.40 5.79 22.22
C PRO A 109 -5.70 4.44 22.10
N ARG A 110 -6.31 3.51 21.36
CA ARG A 110 -5.59 2.32 20.89
C ARG A 110 -4.65 2.78 19.79
N LEU A 111 -3.40 2.34 19.84
CA LEU A 111 -2.39 2.63 18.82
C LEU A 111 -2.20 1.41 17.92
N ILE A 112 -2.06 1.65 16.63
CA ILE A 112 -1.65 0.66 15.62
C ILE A 112 -0.28 1.11 15.11
N PRO A 113 0.81 0.43 15.49
CA PRO A 113 2.15 0.81 15.06
C PRO A 113 2.38 0.46 13.60
N ILE A 114 3.00 1.40 12.89
CA ILE A 114 3.68 1.18 11.62
C ILE A 114 5.16 1.38 11.90
N THR A 115 5.96 0.33 11.75
CA THR A 115 7.41 0.36 11.96
C THR A 115 8.12 0.01 10.67
N SER A 116 9.22 0.72 10.40
CA SER A 116 10.07 0.44 9.24
C SER A 116 11.55 0.39 9.60
N SER A 117 12.29 -0.52 8.97
CA SER A 117 13.74 -0.45 8.84
C SER A 117 14.07 -0.21 7.36
N MET A 118 14.62 0.96 7.04
CA MET A 118 14.93 1.34 5.66
C MET A 118 16.41 1.58 5.50
N THR A 119 17.04 0.96 4.50
CA THR A 119 18.46 1.11 4.22
C THR A 119 18.67 1.76 2.86
N ALA A 120 19.32 2.92 2.84
CA ALA A 120 19.84 3.53 1.62
C ALA A 120 21.19 2.87 1.29
N LEU A 121 21.17 1.95 0.33
CA LEU A 121 22.31 1.09 -0.01
C LEU A 121 23.54 1.89 -0.45
N ASP A 122 23.34 2.95 -1.23
CA ASP A 122 24.45 3.76 -1.77
C ASP A 122 25.10 4.67 -0.73
N LEU A 123 24.35 5.00 0.33
CA LEU A 123 24.83 5.80 1.46
C LEU A 123 25.33 4.92 2.62
N GLY A 124 24.97 3.64 2.64
CA GLY A 124 25.29 2.71 3.74
C GLY A 124 24.62 3.10 5.07
N ILE A 125 23.51 3.85 5.03
CA ILE A 125 22.79 4.29 6.22
C ILE A 125 21.43 3.60 6.33
N THR A 126 21.06 3.26 7.55
CA THR A 126 19.77 2.67 7.90
C THR A 126 19.01 3.62 8.81
N ARG A 127 17.71 3.75 8.56
CA ARG A 127 16.77 4.54 9.35
C ARG A 127 15.67 3.64 9.88
N GLU A 128 15.52 3.65 11.21
CA GLU A 128 14.36 3.10 11.88
C GLU A 128 13.25 4.14 11.94
N GLY A 129 12.07 3.77 11.48
CA GLY A 129 10.87 4.61 11.45
C GLY A 129 9.76 4.06 12.32
N ARG A 130 8.99 4.96 12.96
CA ARG A 130 7.77 4.60 13.70
C ARG A 130 6.68 5.67 13.58
N THR A 131 5.49 5.23 13.18
CA THR A 131 4.25 6.01 13.25
C THR A 131 3.19 5.22 13.99
N ASP A 132 2.57 5.81 15.00
CA ASP A 132 1.48 5.18 15.77
C ASP A 132 0.14 5.76 15.34
N VAL A 133 -0.71 4.96 14.70
CA VAL A 133 -2.03 5.37 14.18
C VAL A 133 -3.12 5.14 15.22
N THR A 134 -3.98 6.13 15.44
CA THR A 134 -5.08 6.02 16.41
C THR A 134 -6.42 5.63 15.78
N ALA A 135 -6.64 6.03 14.52
CA ALA A 135 -7.90 5.83 13.80
C ALA A 135 -7.70 4.79 12.68
N PRO A 136 -8.25 3.56 12.81
CA PRO A 136 -8.00 2.48 11.86
C PRO A 136 -8.33 2.81 10.40
N SER A 137 -9.36 3.64 10.16
CA SER A 137 -9.75 4.07 8.81
C SER A 137 -8.70 4.91 8.08
N PHE A 138 -7.74 5.48 8.82
CA PHE A 138 -6.62 6.24 8.25
C PHE A 138 -5.35 5.42 8.15
N LEU A 139 -5.33 4.16 8.61
CA LEU A 139 -4.15 3.30 8.55
C LEU A 139 -3.60 3.14 7.12
N PRO A 140 -4.43 2.93 6.07
CA PRO A 140 -3.93 2.86 4.69
C PRO A 140 -3.15 4.11 4.27
N VAL A 141 -3.78 5.30 4.34
CA VAL A 141 -3.16 6.55 3.91
C VAL A 141 -1.97 6.95 4.79
N LEU A 142 -2.02 6.69 6.10
CA LEU A 142 -0.92 6.97 7.01
C LEU A 142 0.27 6.02 6.82
N SER A 143 0.04 4.78 6.38
CA SER A 143 1.12 3.88 5.97
C SER A 143 1.87 4.41 4.76
N ARG A 144 1.14 4.99 3.80
CA ARG A 144 1.71 5.64 2.63
C ARG A 144 2.58 6.84 3.03
N PHE A 145 2.07 7.72 3.88
CA PHE A 145 2.85 8.86 4.39
C PHE A 145 4.03 8.43 5.26
N HIS A 146 3.89 7.36 6.05
CA HIS A 146 5.00 6.80 6.83
C HIS A 146 6.12 6.33 5.91
N LEU A 147 5.79 5.60 4.84
CA LEU A 147 6.78 5.17 3.86
C LEU A 147 7.45 6.38 3.18
N TYR A 148 6.67 7.34 2.69
CA TYR A 148 7.21 8.57 2.07
C TYR A 148 8.21 9.30 2.96
N ALA A 149 7.78 9.65 4.18
CA ALA A 149 8.59 10.42 5.09
C ALA A 149 9.91 9.70 5.42
N ASN A 150 9.88 8.37 5.56
CA ASN A 150 11.07 7.59 5.89
C ASN A 150 11.95 7.30 4.67
N PHE A 151 11.38 7.14 3.47
CA PHE A 151 12.13 7.07 2.20
C PHE A 151 12.94 8.35 2.00
N ASP A 152 12.27 9.50 1.94
CA ASP A 152 12.93 10.77 1.66
C ASP A 152 13.96 11.11 2.73
N SER A 153 13.67 10.77 3.99
CA SER A 153 14.61 10.99 5.11
C SER A 153 15.85 10.08 5.05
N VAL A 154 15.74 8.84 4.57
CA VAL A 154 16.91 7.93 4.54
C VAL A 154 17.78 8.16 3.32
N VAL A 155 17.20 8.60 2.19
CA VAL A 155 17.98 8.92 0.99
C VAL A 155 18.43 10.39 0.94
N ASP A 156 17.87 11.24 1.80
CA ASP A 156 18.10 12.70 1.86
C ASP A 156 17.95 13.41 0.50
N ALA A 157 17.01 12.92 -0.31
CA ALA A 157 16.78 13.38 -1.68
C ALA A 157 15.37 12.97 -2.18
N ILE A 158 14.90 13.66 -3.22
CA ILE A 158 13.77 13.23 -4.05
C ILE A 158 14.35 12.97 -5.43
N GLY A 159 14.15 11.78 -5.98
CA GLY A 159 14.77 11.45 -7.26
C GLY A 159 14.57 10.02 -7.75
N PRO A 160 15.16 9.70 -8.92
CA PRO A 160 15.11 8.37 -9.50
C PRO A 160 15.77 7.33 -8.60
N GLY A 161 15.44 6.07 -8.83
CA GLY A 161 16.10 4.99 -8.13
C GLY A 161 15.42 3.64 -8.30
N GLY A 162 15.85 2.71 -7.46
CA GLY A 162 15.24 1.41 -7.27
C GLY A 162 14.96 1.16 -5.79
N SER A 163 13.93 0.37 -5.51
CA SER A 163 13.62 -0.05 -4.15
C SER A 163 13.17 -1.51 -4.11
N LYS A 164 13.38 -2.15 -2.97
CA LYS A 164 12.86 -3.46 -2.63
C LYS A 164 12.18 -3.34 -1.28
N LEU A 165 10.87 -3.56 -1.28
CA LEU A 165 10.05 -3.49 -0.08
C LEU A 165 9.55 -4.87 0.31
N ARG A 166 9.45 -5.10 1.61
CA ARG A 166 8.73 -6.19 2.23
C ARG A 166 7.91 -5.60 3.36
N TRP A 167 6.67 -6.05 3.51
CA TRP A 167 5.82 -5.65 4.62
C TRP A 167 5.06 -6.84 5.16
N THR A 168 4.77 -6.78 6.46
CA THR A 168 3.96 -7.74 7.17
C THR A 168 2.84 -7.00 7.89
N ILE A 169 1.59 -7.35 7.59
CA ILE A 169 0.38 -6.82 8.20
C ILE A 169 -0.13 -7.85 9.19
N LYS A 170 -0.33 -7.46 10.45
CA LYS A 170 -0.84 -8.34 11.51
C LYS A 170 -2.16 -7.80 12.05
N GLY A 171 -3.09 -8.68 12.38
CA GLY A 171 -4.33 -8.30 13.01
C GLY A 171 -5.15 -9.46 13.54
N ARG A 172 -6.39 -9.16 13.91
CA ARG A 172 -7.38 -10.12 14.39
C ARG A 172 -8.68 -10.01 13.61
N ARG A 173 -9.25 -11.17 13.32
CA ARG A 173 -10.53 -11.38 12.65
C ARG A 173 -11.70 -11.07 13.59
N GLY A 174 -12.92 -11.05 13.06
CA GLY A 174 -14.13 -10.75 13.83
C GLY A 174 -14.41 -11.79 14.93
N ASN A 175 -14.02 -13.05 14.69
CA ASN A 175 -14.09 -14.15 15.65
C ASN A 175 -12.97 -14.10 16.72
N GLY A 176 -11.98 -13.21 16.58
CA GLY A 176 -10.84 -13.06 17.49
C GLY A 176 -9.56 -13.78 17.07
N ASP A 177 -9.61 -14.63 16.03
CA ASP A 177 -8.44 -15.34 15.53
C ASP A 177 -7.43 -14.37 14.92
N PRO A 178 -6.12 -14.62 15.06
CA PRO A 178 -5.10 -13.80 14.43
C PRO A 178 -5.08 -14.04 12.91
N PHE A 179 -4.69 -13.02 12.16
CA PHE A 179 -4.29 -13.13 10.75
C PHE A 179 -2.98 -12.41 10.50
N GLU A 180 -2.24 -12.87 9.49
CA GLU A 180 -1.01 -12.24 9.03
C GLU A 180 -0.95 -12.30 7.49
N LEU A 181 -0.52 -11.20 6.87
CA LEU A 181 -0.19 -11.13 5.45
C LEU A 181 1.24 -10.59 5.31
N THR A 182 2.12 -11.35 4.68
CA THR A 182 3.48 -10.89 4.35
C THR A 182 3.63 -10.78 2.84
N ARG A 183 3.88 -9.57 2.36
CA ARG A 183 4.11 -9.30 0.94
C ARG A 183 5.38 -8.51 0.75
N GLY A 184 5.71 -8.29 -0.52
CA GLY A 184 6.78 -7.39 -0.89
C GLY A 184 6.75 -7.14 -2.38
N ASN A 185 7.54 -6.18 -2.82
CA ASN A 185 7.67 -5.87 -4.24
C ASN A 185 9.01 -5.20 -4.53
N ARG A 186 9.32 -4.99 -5.80
CA ARG A 186 10.43 -4.15 -6.25
C ARG A 186 9.87 -2.99 -7.05
N TYR A 187 10.53 -1.84 -6.98
CA TYR A 187 10.14 -0.68 -7.76
C TYR A 187 11.38 -0.08 -8.40
N ALA A 188 11.16 0.61 -9.51
CA ALA A 188 12.17 1.36 -10.22
C ALA A 188 11.49 2.57 -10.85
N SER A 189 12.04 3.75 -10.62
CA SER A 189 11.50 5.00 -11.12
C SER A 189 12.60 5.88 -11.69
N ARG A 190 12.30 6.59 -12.76
CA ARG A 190 13.18 7.63 -13.33
C ARG A 190 12.90 9.02 -12.76
N GLU A 191 11.88 9.15 -11.94
CA GLU A 191 11.37 10.43 -11.45
C GLU A 191 11.52 10.50 -9.93
N ASP A 192 10.73 9.71 -9.23
CA ASP A 192 10.66 9.67 -7.77
C ASP A 192 10.47 8.22 -7.29
N ILE A 193 11.51 7.61 -6.72
CA ILE A 193 11.40 6.24 -6.24
C ILE A 193 10.46 6.11 -5.04
N ALA A 194 10.37 7.13 -4.17
CA ALA A 194 9.48 7.09 -3.02
C ALA A 194 8.02 7.04 -3.51
N PHE A 195 7.63 7.94 -4.42
CA PHE A 195 6.25 8.03 -4.95
C PHE A 195 5.70 6.74 -5.54
N PHE A 196 6.51 6.05 -6.33
CA PHE A 196 6.06 4.84 -7.00
C PHE A 196 6.14 3.58 -6.12
N SER A 197 6.77 3.65 -4.94
CA SER A 197 7.00 2.48 -4.08
C SER A 197 5.94 2.25 -3.00
N VAL A 198 5.12 3.27 -2.67
CA VAL A 198 4.31 3.26 -1.44
C VAL A 198 2.88 2.73 -1.59
N GLN A 199 2.42 2.49 -2.81
CA GLN A 199 1.00 2.31 -3.08
C GLN A 199 0.48 0.92 -2.68
N ASP A 200 1.26 -0.14 -2.91
CA ASP A 200 0.79 -1.53 -2.74
C ASP A 200 0.40 -1.83 -1.28
N LEU A 201 1.23 -1.44 -0.30
CA LEU A 201 0.92 -1.60 1.12
C LEU A 201 -0.38 -0.86 1.49
N SER A 202 -0.53 0.38 1.03
CA SER A 202 -1.74 1.16 1.30
C SER A 202 -2.98 0.46 0.73
N ASN A 203 -2.86 -0.15 -0.45
CA ASN A 203 -3.95 -0.87 -1.07
C ASN A 203 -4.28 -2.17 -0.35
N ASP A 204 -3.28 -2.96 0.05
CA ASP A 204 -3.49 -4.18 0.85
C ASP A 204 -4.25 -3.87 2.14
N LEU A 205 -3.83 -2.82 2.85
CA LEU A 205 -4.49 -2.36 4.06
C LEU A 205 -5.93 -1.91 3.79
N ALA A 206 -6.18 -1.21 2.68
CA ALA A 206 -7.53 -0.79 2.30
C ALA A 206 -8.42 -2.00 1.95
N THR A 207 -7.92 -2.95 1.16
CA THR A 207 -8.65 -4.18 0.81
C THR A 207 -9.02 -4.99 2.06
N ILE A 208 -8.08 -5.15 3.00
CA ILE A 208 -8.36 -5.84 4.27
C ILE A 208 -9.34 -5.05 5.14
N LEU A 209 -9.20 -3.72 5.20
CA LEU A 209 -10.08 -2.86 6.01
C LEU A 209 -11.52 -2.86 5.50
N ASP A 210 -11.71 -2.73 4.18
CA ASP A 210 -13.00 -2.55 3.52
C ASP A 210 -13.63 -3.88 3.06
N ASN A 211 -13.06 -5.02 3.48
CA ASN A 211 -13.54 -6.34 3.09
C ASN A 211 -15.03 -6.55 3.48
N PRO A 212 -15.82 -7.27 2.66
CA PRO A 212 -17.25 -7.47 2.90
C PRO A 212 -17.56 -8.63 3.86
N PHE A 213 -16.55 -9.41 4.26
CA PHE A 213 -16.75 -10.68 4.96
C PHE A 213 -16.86 -10.49 6.48
N GLU A 214 -15.99 -9.66 7.07
CA GLU A 214 -15.95 -9.45 8.51
C GLU A 214 -15.24 -8.16 8.96
N ASN A 215 -15.57 -7.70 10.17
CA ASN A 215 -14.86 -6.58 10.79
C ASN A 215 -13.54 -7.06 11.41
N VAL A 216 -12.43 -6.50 10.93
CA VAL A 216 -11.09 -6.83 11.43
C VAL A 216 -10.51 -5.75 12.34
N LYS A 217 -9.47 -6.11 13.09
CA LYS A 217 -8.66 -5.19 13.90
C LYS A 217 -7.18 -5.36 13.56
N PHE A 218 -6.57 -4.36 12.96
CA PHE A 218 -5.11 -4.34 12.76
C PHE A 218 -4.38 -4.20 14.10
N ASP A 219 -3.38 -5.05 14.34
CA ASP A 219 -2.50 -5.00 15.51
C ASP A 219 -1.15 -4.33 15.17
N GLY A 220 -0.72 -4.30 13.90
CA GLY A 220 0.46 -3.55 13.46
C GLY A 220 0.88 -3.81 12.01
N VAL A 221 1.82 -2.99 11.53
CA VAL A 221 2.48 -3.12 10.22
C VAL A 221 3.99 -3.01 10.40
N GLU A 222 4.72 -4.00 9.89
CA GLU A 222 6.18 -4.05 9.88
C GLU A 222 6.69 -3.94 8.44
N ILE A 223 7.75 -3.16 8.21
CA ILE A 223 8.26 -2.85 6.87
C ILE A 223 9.79 -2.96 6.85
N ASP A 224 10.32 -3.67 5.88
CA ASP A 224 11.74 -3.67 5.53
C ASP A 224 11.90 -3.07 4.13
N ALA A 225 12.83 -2.14 3.96
CA ALA A 225 13.11 -1.53 2.65
C ALA A 225 14.61 -1.40 2.36
N ASP A 226 15.00 -1.80 1.16
CA ASP A 226 16.29 -1.44 0.56
C ASP A 226 16.04 -0.40 -0.54
N VAL A 227 16.82 0.69 -0.56
CA VAL A 227 16.69 1.79 -1.53
C VAL A 227 18.03 2.09 -2.17
N THR A 228 18.03 2.41 -3.46
CA THR A 228 19.23 2.78 -4.22
C THR A 228 18.92 3.84 -5.27
N ASP A 229 19.89 4.67 -5.63
CA ASP A 229 19.82 5.60 -6.77
C ASP A 229 19.86 4.88 -8.13
N ALA A 230 20.21 3.59 -8.13
CA ALA A 230 20.37 2.80 -9.33
C ALA A 230 19.01 2.42 -9.94
N TYR A 231 18.67 3.06 -11.06
CA TYR A 231 17.53 2.64 -11.90
C TYR A 231 17.85 1.34 -12.65
N ARG A 232 17.37 0.21 -12.12
CA ARG A 232 17.58 -1.13 -12.68
C ARG A 232 16.26 -1.77 -13.11
N VAL A 233 16.11 -1.92 -14.43
CA VAL A 233 14.94 -2.56 -15.05
C VAL A 233 15.38 -3.50 -16.18
N TYR A 234 14.59 -4.55 -16.36
CA TYR A 234 14.56 -5.34 -17.58
C TYR A 234 13.48 -4.81 -18.52
N VAL A 235 13.86 -4.44 -19.73
CA VAL A 235 12.91 -4.09 -20.80
C VAL A 235 12.66 -5.33 -21.65
N LEU A 236 11.39 -5.72 -21.79
CA LEU A 236 11.00 -6.78 -22.71
C LEU A 236 11.15 -6.30 -24.15
N GLU A 237 12.12 -6.86 -24.89
CA GLU A 237 12.40 -6.45 -26.28
C GLU A 237 11.70 -7.34 -27.29
N THR A 238 11.84 -8.66 -27.13
CA THR A 238 11.33 -9.65 -28.10
C THR A 238 10.84 -10.90 -27.39
N VAL A 239 9.88 -11.58 -28.01
CA VAL A 239 9.40 -12.91 -27.60
C VAL A 239 9.50 -13.86 -28.79
N LYS A 240 10.14 -15.01 -28.56
CA LYS A 240 10.16 -16.12 -29.52
C LYS A 240 9.41 -17.31 -28.96
N ILE A 241 8.66 -18.01 -29.80
CA ILE A 241 7.83 -19.14 -29.40
C ILE A 241 8.39 -20.42 -30.02
N SER A 242 8.63 -21.42 -29.18
CA SER A 242 8.78 -22.83 -29.57
C SER A 242 7.47 -23.55 -29.28
N LYS A 243 6.99 -24.34 -30.24
CA LYS A 243 5.77 -25.15 -30.10
C LYS A 243 6.12 -26.60 -30.35
N ASN A 244 5.74 -27.49 -29.42
CA ASN A 244 5.96 -28.93 -29.47
C ASN A 244 7.41 -29.31 -29.81
N GLY A 245 8.38 -28.60 -29.20
CA GLY A 245 9.81 -28.82 -29.42
C GLY A 245 10.39 -28.25 -30.72
N GLY A 246 9.60 -27.50 -31.50
CA GLY A 246 10.07 -26.81 -32.71
C GLY A 246 11.03 -25.64 -32.42
N PRO A 247 11.61 -25.01 -33.46
CA PRO A 247 12.54 -23.90 -33.29
C PRO A 247 11.86 -22.66 -32.69
N PHE A 248 12.64 -21.83 -32.00
CA PHE A 248 12.20 -20.53 -31.49
C PHE A 248 12.07 -19.53 -32.64
N THR A 249 10.84 -19.09 -32.90
CA THR A 249 10.52 -18.12 -33.96
C THR A 249 9.70 -16.96 -33.40
N GLU A 250 9.95 -15.75 -33.87
CA GLU A 250 9.01 -14.63 -33.65
C GLU A 250 7.74 -14.89 -34.44
N ARG A 251 6.59 -14.59 -33.84
CA ARG A 251 5.28 -14.82 -34.47
C ARG A 251 4.41 -13.59 -34.28
N THR A 252 3.78 -13.17 -35.38
CA THR A 252 2.76 -12.12 -35.39
C THR A 252 1.36 -12.67 -35.09
N THR A 253 1.17 -13.98 -35.24
CA THR A 253 -0.05 -14.70 -34.84
C THR A 253 0.32 -16.11 -34.41
N LEU A 254 -0.32 -16.61 -33.36
CA LEU A 254 -0.03 -17.90 -32.77
C LEU A 254 -1.25 -18.84 -32.86
N ARG A 255 -1.14 -19.87 -33.70
CA ARG A 255 -2.16 -20.94 -33.81
C ARG A 255 -1.83 -22.10 -32.87
N LEU A 256 -2.70 -22.33 -31.91
CA LEU A 256 -2.56 -23.31 -30.85
C LEU A 256 -3.64 -24.39 -30.97
N ARG A 257 -3.31 -25.59 -30.52
CA ARG A 257 -4.26 -26.68 -30.25
C ARG A 257 -4.26 -27.00 -28.78
N VAL A 258 -5.36 -27.55 -28.28
CA VAL A 258 -5.40 -28.10 -26.93
C VAL A 258 -4.26 -29.11 -26.76
N ASN A 259 -3.61 -29.07 -25.60
CA ASN A 259 -2.42 -29.86 -25.25
C ASN A 259 -1.12 -29.50 -25.99
N ASP A 260 -1.09 -28.48 -26.85
CA ASP A 260 0.18 -27.97 -27.38
C ASP A 260 1.11 -27.57 -26.22
N GLN A 261 2.37 -28.02 -26.30
CA GLN A 261 3.45 -27.63 -25.41
C GLN A 261 4.10 -26.37 -25.98
N VAL A 262 4.03 -25.26 -25.27
CA VAL A 262 4.52 -23.97 -25.72
C VAL A 262 5.63 -23.49 -24.80
N VAL A 263 6.77 -23.11 -25.37
CA VAL A 263 7.86 -22.43 -24.66
C VAL A 263 8.01 -21.03 -25.22
N ILE A 264 7.81 -20.04 -24.37
CA ILE A 264 8.01 -18.63 -24.62
C ILE A 264 9.42 -18.29 -24.18
N ARG A 265 10.25 -17.78 -25.09
CA ARG A 265 11.56 -17.20 -24.78
C ARG A 265 11.48 -15.70 -24.88
N ALA A 266 11.41 -15.05 -23.72
CA ALA A 266 11.47 -13.60 -23.60
C ALA A 266 12.94 -13.14 -23.58
N SER A 267 13.27 -12.16 -24.43
CA SER A 267 14.55 -11.45 -24.39
C SER A 267 14.36 -10.16 -23.61
N LEU A 268 15.01 -10.07 -22.46
CA LEU A 268 14.92 -8.98 -21.51
C LEU A 268 16.24 -8.20 -21.52
N ARG A 269 16.24 -6.98 -22.09
CA ARG A 269 17.43 -6.12 -22.06
C ARG A 269 17.51 -5.37 -20.75
N GLN A 270 18.60 -5.56 -20.01
CA GLN A 270 18.87 -4.74 -18.85
C GLN A 270 19.12 -3.29 -19.28
N PHE A 271 18.60 -2.33 -18.54
CA PHE A 271 18.86 -0.91 -18.84
C PHE A 271 20.38 -0.64 -18.87
N ARG A 272 20.90 -0.22 -20.03
CA ARG A 272 22.34 -0.04 -20.30
C ARG A 272 23.20 -1.27 -20.02
N GLY A 273 22.64 -2.48 -20.18
CA GLY A 273 23.33 -3.75 -19.93
C GLY A 273 23.00 -4.82 -20.96
N GLU A 274 23.33 -6.06 -20.60
CA GLU A 274 23.16 -7.22 -21.46
C GLU A 274 21.69 -7.69 -21.58
N THR A 275 21.42 -8.46 -22.63
CA THR A 275 20.13 -9.12 -22.83
C THR A 275 20.12 -10.49 -22.18
N ARG A 276 19.20 -10.70 -21.24
CA ARG A 276 18.93 -11.99 -20.60
C ARG A 276 17.77 -12.69 -21.29
N LYS A 277 17.89 -13.99 -21.53
CA LYS A 277 16.79 -14.82 -22.05
C LYS A 277 16.11 -15.55 -20.90
N VAL A 278 14.79 -15.47 -20.85
CA VAL A 278 13.97 -16.13 -19.84
C VAL A 278 12.91 -16.96 -20.55
N ASP A 279 12.92 -18.26 -20.26
CA ASP A 279 11.95 -19.19 -20.81
C ASP A 279 10.80 -19.39 -19.81
N LEU A 280 9.56 -19.32 -20.31
CA LEU A 280 8.32 -19.73 -19.65
C LEU A 280 7.70 -20.85 -20.48
N ALA A 281 7.29 -21.93 -19.84
CA ALA A 281 6.68 -23.07 -20.51
C ALA A 281 5.26 -23.30 -19.99
N PHE A 282 4.35 -23.67 -20.89
CA PHE A 282 2.97 -24.00 -20.53
C PHE A 282 2.38 -25.02 -21.50
N THR A 283 1.30 -25.67 -21.04
CA THR A 283 0.46 -26.54 -21.87
C THR A 283 -0.88 -25.84 -22.11
N VAL A 284 -1.34 -25.80 -23.37
CA VAL A 284 -2.63 -25.22 -23.72
C VAL A 284 -3.76 -26.04 -23.10
N ARG A 285 -4.57 -25.44 -22.24
CA ARG A 285 -5.66 -26.13 -21.55
C ARG A 285 -6.88 -26.32 -22.45
N PRO A 286 -7.71 -27.35 -22.20
CA PRO A 286 -8.93 -27.61 -22.99
C PRO A 286 -10.01 -26.53 -22.91
N ASP A 287 -9.99 -25.70 -21.88
CA ASP A 287 -10.96 -24.62 -21.65
C ASP A 287 -10.59 -23.32 -22.37
N ALA A 288 -9.35 -23.20 -22.89
CA ALA A 288 -8.85 -21.99 -23.54
C ALA A 288 -9.11 -21.95 -25.06
N ILE A 289 -10.28 -22.39 -25.53
CA ILE A 289 -10.62 -22.45 -26.96
C ILE A 289 -11.18 -21.09 -27.45
N GLY A 290 -10.77 -20.66 -28.64
CA GLY A 290 -11.29 -19.44 -29.28
C GLY A 290 -10.18 -18.51 -29.80
N ASP A 291 -10.62 -17.38 -30.34
CA ASP A 291 -9.74 -16.26 -30.67
C ASP A 291 -9.31 -15.55 -29.39
N GLY A 292 -8.13 -14.93 -29.39
CA GLY A 292 -7.55 -14.40 -28.16
C GLY A 292 -6.23 -13.69 -28.34
N SER A 293 -5.54 -13.51 -27.23
CA SER A 293 -4.21 -12.91 -27.15
C SER A 293 -3.34 -13.63 -26.12
N LEU A 294 -2.10 -13.92 -26.51
CA LEU A 294 -1.04 -14.28 -25.58
C LEU A 294 -0.33 -12.99 -25.14
N ILE A 295 -0.45 -12.63 -23.88
CA ILE A 295 0.12 -11.43 -23.27
C ILE A 295 1.34 -11.84 -22.45
N ILE A 296 2.51 -11.25 -22.73
CA ILE A 296 3.77 -11.51 -22.02
C ILE A 296 4.31 -10.19 -21.48
N GLY A 297 4.67 -10.15 -20.20
CA GLY A 297 5.29 -8.98 -19.59
C GLY A 297 5.07 -8.90 -18.08
N ARG A 298 5.22 -7.69 -17.55
CA ARG A 298 4.77 -7.37 -16.19
C ARG A 298 3.25 -7.52 -16.11
N ASN A 299 2.75 -7.92 -14.95
CA ASN A 299 1.32 -7.84 -14.68
C ASN A 299 0.93 -6.42 -14.29
N GLU A 300 0.57 -5.62 -15.30
CA GLU A 300 0.11 -4.23 -15.12
C GLU A 300 -1.40 -4.12 -14.91
N PHE A 301 -2.16 -5.22 -15.05
CA PHE A 301 -3.62 -5.20 -15.12
C PHE A 301 -4.34 -5.57 -13.81
N ASP A 302 -3.61 -5.92 -12.76
CA ASP A 302 -4.18 -6.43 -11.50
C ASP A 302 -4.32 -5.38 -10.40
N PHE A 303 -4.52 -4.10 -10.75
CA PHE A 303 -4.84 -3.10 -9.71
C PHE A 303 -6.17 -2.36 -9.96
N PRO A 304 -7.22 -2.72 -9.20
CA PRO A 304 -8.44 -1.93 -9.10
C PRO A 304 -8.13 -0.52 -8.60
N TRP A 305 -8.82 0.48 -9.14
CA TRP A 305 -8.98 1.72 -8.38
C TRP A 305 -9.73 1.41 -7.07
N PRO A 306 -9.46 2.14 -5.97
CA PRO A 306 -10.24 1.97 -4.74
C PRO A 306 -11.75 2.06 -5.04
N GLY A 307 -12.46 0.95 -4.81
CA GLY A 307 -13.90 0.83 -5.05
C GLY A 307 -14.34 0.40 -6.46
N SER A 308 -13.44 0.03 -7.38
CA SER A 308 -13.81 -0.34 -8.76
C SER A 308 -14.04 -1.83 -9.01
N ASP A 309 -13.49 -2.73 -8.18
CA ASP A 309 -13.63 -4.19 -8.37
C ASP A 309 -14.11 -4.90 -7.10
N PRO A 310 -14.80 -6.05 -7.24
CA PRO A 310 -15.13 -6.89 -6.09
C PRO A 310 -13.85 -7.29 -5.34
N THR A 311 -13.93 -7.29 -4.01
CA THR A 311 -12.87 -7.83 -3.15
C THR A 311 -12.50 -9.23 -3.64
N PRO A 312 -11.21 -9.52 -3.89
CA PRO A 312 -10.80 -10.84 -4.39
C PRO A 312 -11.18 -11.96 -3.42
N GLY A 313 -11.59 -13.11 -3.96
CA GLY A 313 -11.95 -14.30 -3.18
C GLY A 313 -13.42 -14.34 -2.72
N ASP A 314 -13.87 -15.52 -2.29
CA ASP A 314 -15.26 -15.75 -1.84
C ASP A 314 -15.42 -15.58 -0.31
N ASP A 315 -14.30 -15.55 0.43
CA ASP A 315 -14.23 -15.34 1.86
C ASP A 315 -12.92 -14.61 2.25
N PHE A 316 -12.75 -14.32 3.54
CA PHE A 316 -11.59 -13.59 4.03
C PHE A 316 -10.27 -14.33 3.82
N ASP A 317 -10.24 -15.66 3.94
CA ASP A 317 -9.03 -16.44 3.76
C ASP A 317 -8.65 -16.53 2.28
N GLY A 318 -9.64 -16.67 1.39
CA GLY A 318 -9.50 -16.56 -0.05
C GLY A 318 -9.02 -15.17 -0.49
N MET A 319 -9.50 -14.10 0.15
CA MET A 319 -9.00 -12.75 -0.05
C MET A 319 -7.54 -12.60 0.36
N LEU A 320 -7.15 -13.09 1.55
CA LEU A 320 -5.75 -13.05 1.98
C LEU A 320 -4.85 -13.86 1.03
N ALA A 321 -5.29 -15.03 0.60
CA ALA A 321 -4.56 -15.85 -0.37
C ALA A 321 -4.43 -15.14 -1.74
N ALA A 322 -5.47 -14.42 -2.18
CA ALA A 322 -5.43 -13.64 -3.41
C ALA A 322 -4.45 -12.47 -3.30
N LEU A 323 -4.45 -11.74 -2.16
CA LEU A 323 -3.48 -10.69 -1.88
C LEU A 323 -2.04 -11.25 -1.87
N ASP A 324 -1.79 -12.35 -1.17
CA ASP A 324 -0.48 -13.02 -1.13
C ASP A 324 0.01 -13.45 -2.52
N GLY A 325 -0.91 -13.99 -3.34
CA GLY A 325 -0.65 -14.47 -4.69
C GLY A 325 -0.45 -13.38 -5.75
N GLN A 326 -0.75 -12.11 -5.43
CA GLN A 326 -0.66 -11.00 -6.38
C GLN A 326 0.72 -10.93 -7.06
N ALA A 327 0.69 -10.52 -8.33
CA ALA A 327 1.91 -10.36 -9.11
C ALA A 327 2.78 -9.22 -8.57
N ARG A 328 4.09 -9.41 -8.67
CA ARG A 328 5.11 -8.41 -8.33
C ARG A 328 5.69 -7.81 -9.60
N ASN A 329 6.27 -6.63 -9.47
CA ASN A 329 6.89 -5.90 -10.57
C ASN A 329 8.12 -6.64 -11.15
N ASP A 330 8.70 -7.56 -10.39
CA ASP A 330 9.78 -8.45 -10.81
C ASP A 330 9.29 -9.83 -11.29
N ASP A 331 7.99 -10.00 -11.51
CA ASP A 331 7.41 -11.22 -12.12
C ASP A 331 7.25 -11.08 -13.63
N LEU A 332 8.00 -11.88 -14.39
CA LEU A 332 7.69 -12.10 -15.80
C LEU A 332 6.53 -13.09 -15.86
N SER A 333 5.43 -12.67 -16.47
CA SER A 333 4.24 -13.51 -16.60
C SER A 333 3.82 -13.66 -18.06
N ALA A 334 3.23 -14.80 -18.37
CA ALA A 334 2.54 -15.05 -19.62
C ALA A 334 1.08 -15.43 -19.32
N ARG A 335 0.15 -14.81 -20.04
CA ARG A 335 -1.29 -15.02 -19.88
C ARG A 335 -1.91 -15.27 -21.24
N LEU A 336 -2.83 -16.23 -21.31
CA LEU A 336 -3.67 -16.42 -22.47
C LEU A 336 -5.03 -15.85 -22.15
N GLN A 337 -5.43 -14.86 -22.93
CA GLN A 337 -6.77 -14.28 -22.91
C GLN A 337 -7.53 -14.85 -24.10
N THR A 338 -8.72 -15.41 -23.89
CA THR A 338 -9.59 -15.91 -24.96
C THR A 338 -10.94 -15.23 -24.92
N PHE A 339 -11.49 -14.96 -26.09
CA PHE A 339 -12.81 -14.36 -26.29
C PHE A 339 -13.80 -15.47 -26.59
N GLY A 340 -14.50 -15.94 -25.55
CA GLY A 340 -15.52 -16.97 -25.66
C GLY A 340 -16.94 -16.40 -25.70
N PRO A 341 -17.95 -17.23 -25.99
CA PRO A 341 -19.37 -16.83 -25.94
C PRO A 341 -19.84 -16.40 -24.53
N THR A 342 -19.10 -16.75 -23.47
CA THR A 342 -19.37 -16.36 -22.08
C THR A 342 -18.56 -15.13 -21.62
N GLY A 343 -17.83 -14.48 -22.52
CA GLY A 343 -16.99 -13.32 -22.23
C GLY A 343 -15.49 -13.60 -22.35
N VAL A 344 -14.69 -12.69 -21.78
CA VAL A 344 -13.23 -12.80 -21.75
C VAL A 344 -12.84 -13.82 -20.68
N GLN A 345 -12.05 -14.83 -21.05
CA GLN A 345 -11.41 -15.74 -20.10
C GLN A 345 -9.91 -15.47 -20.07
N GLU A 346 -9.35 -15.34 -18.87
CA GLU A 346 -7.92 -15.18 -18.69
C GLU A 346 -7.33 -16.35 -17.94
N THR A 347 -6.21 -16.84 -18.46
CA THR A 347 -5.46 -17.94 -17.84
C THR A 347 -4.00 -17.54 -17.70
N MET A 348 -3.51 -17.52 -16.47
CA MET A 348 -2.08 -17.41 -16.20
C MET A 348 -1.39 -18.73 -16.62
N LEU A 349 -0.48 -18.63 -17.58
CA LEU A 349 0.18 -19.79 -18.21
C LEU A 349 1.54 -20.10 -17.58
N GLY A 350 2.24 -19.08 -17.12
CA GLY A 350 3.54 -19.21 -16.48
C GLY A 350 4.00 -17.90 -15.86
N LYS A 351 4.75 -18.03 -14.78
CA LYS A 351 5.29 -16.91 -14.00
C LYS A 351 6.72 -17.24 -13.59
N LYS A 352 7.63 -16.27 -13.71
CA LYS A 352 9.00 -16.40 -13.24
C LYS A 352 9.47 -15.11 -12.59
N ARG A 353 9.83 -15.22 -11.31
CA ARG A 353 10.43 -14.14 -10.52
C ARG A 353 11.86 -13.87 -10.99
N LEU A 354 12.17 -12.60 -11.21
CA LEU A 354 13.50 -12.10 -11.55
C LEU A 354 14.06 -11.22 -10.40
N ASP A 355 15.26 -10.70 -10.61
CA ASP A 355 16.00 -9.87 -9.65
C ASP A 355 15.84 -8.36 -9.91
N GLN A 356 15.14 -7.96 -10.97
CA GLN A 356 14.87 -6.57 -11.34
C GLN A 356 13.42 -6.38 -11.80
N VAL A 357 12.93 -5.15 -11.69
CA VAL A 357 11.62 -4.77 -12.23
C VAL A 357 11.57 -4.99 -13.74
N ILE A 358 10.44 -5.46 -14.24
CA ILE A 358 10.20 -5.69 -15.66
C ILE A 358 9.36 -4.55 -16.21
N SER A 359 9.73 -4.07 -17.39
CA SER A 359 9.02 -3.03 -18.13
C SER A 359 8.71 -3.52 -19.54
N GLY A 360 7.54 -3.13 -20.03
CA GLY A 360 7.05 -3.50 -21.35
C GLY A 360 6.16 -4.74 -21.33
N LEU A 361 5.37 -4.84 -22.39
CA LEU A 361 4.40 -5.89 -22.63
C LEU A 361 4.41 -6.20 -24.13
N ILE A 362 4.36 -7.48 -24.46
CA ILE A 362 4.19 -7.97 -25.83
C ILE A 362 2.90 -8.77 -25.86
N GLU A 363 2.02 -8.42 -26.79
CA GLU A 363 0.78 -9.12 -27.06
C GLU A 363 0.87 -9.78 -28.43
N ILE A 364 0.53 -11.07 -28.49
CA ILE A 364 0.52 -11.87 -29.72
C ILE A 364 -0.90 -12.40 -29.92
N PRO A 365 -1.62 -12.02 -30.98
CA PRO A 365 -2.91 -12.59 -31.30
C PRO A 365 -2.86 -14.12 -31.41
N THR A 366 -3.82 -14.81 -30.81
CA THR A 366 -3.92 -16.27 -30.77
C THR A 366 -5.21 -16.77 -31.40
N VAL A 367 -5.16 -17.95 -32.00
CA VAL A 367 -6.32 -18.75 -32.33
C VAL A 367 -6.11 -20.14 -31.73
N VAL A 368 -6.96 -20.53 -30.79
CA VAL A 368 -6.89 -21.83 -30.13
C VAL A 368 -8.01 -22.72 -30.64
N THR A 369 -7.63 -23.84 -31.24
CA THR A 369 -8.58 -24.85 -31.72
C THR A 369 -8.56 -26.09 -30.81
N PRO A 370 -9.60 -26.94 -30.85
CA PRO A 370 -9.60 -28.23 -30.19
C PRO A 370 -8.36 -29.09 -30.51
#